data_AF-A0A0V1NUL0-F1
#
_entry.id   AF-A0A0V1NUL0-F1
#
_cell.length_a   1.000
_cell.length_b   1.000
_cell.length_c   1.000
_cell.angle_alpha   90.00
_cell.angle_beta   90.00
_cell.angle_gamma   90.00
#
_symmetry.space_group_name_H-M   'P 1'
#
loop_
_entity.id
_entity.type
_entity.pdbx_description
1 polymer ?
#
loop_
_entity_poly.entity_id
_entity_poly.type
_entity_poly.pdbx_seq_one_letter_code
_entity_poly.pdbx_strand_id
1 'polypeptide(L)'
;LRSVKMKWQYKTENAFDKRHAEGEKIRKKYPDRIPVIVERAPKCGLKDLDKKKYLVPSDLTVGQFYFLIRKRILLRPEEGLFFFVNNMIPPTATTMGQLYQDHHEEDLFLYIAYSDESVYGCLIRSVLKCWSRQDLIPKKMFSTIRVL
;
A
#
# COMPACT_ATOMS: atom_id res chain seq x y z
N LEU A 1 -12.49 -12.24 -12.39
CA LEU A 1 -12.02 -10.97 -11.79
C LEU A 1 -10.49 -11.06 -11.65
N ARG A 2 -9.70 -10.42 -12.51
CA ARG A 2 -8.24 -10.42 -12.36
C ARG A 2 -7.89 -9.55 -11.16
N SER A 3 -7.51 -10.17 -10.04
CA SER A 3 -6.92 -9.45 -8.92
C SER A 3 -5.65 -8.77 -9.42
N VAL A 4 -5.64 -7.44 -9.50
CA VAL A 4 -4.45 -6.67 -9.87
C VAL A 4 -3.48 -6.84 -8.71
N LYS A 5 -2.58 -7.83 -8.82
CA LYS A 5 -1.58 -8.12 -7.80
C LYS A 5 -0.47 -7.07 -7.95
N MET A 6 -0.30 -6.25 -6.91
CA MET A 6 0.78 -5.27 -6.83
C MET A 6 2.13 -5.96 -6.99
N LYS A 7 3.00 -5.40 -7.84
CA LYS A 7 4.36 -5.90 -8.01
C LYS A 7 5.27 -5.25 -6.97
N TRP A 8 5.57 -5.98 -5.92
CA TRP A 8 6.48 -5.56 -4.85
C TRP A 8 7.94 -5.64 -5.32
N GLN A 9 8.70 -4.56 -5.15
CA GLN A 9 10.12 -4.53 -5.47
C GLN A 9 10.90 -5.48 -4.56
N TYR A 10 10.60 -5.46 -3.26
CA TYR A 10 11.25 -6.33 -2.27
C TYR A 10 11.09 -7.83 -2.60
N LYS A 11 9.93 -8.26 -3.12
CA LYS A 11 9.71 -9.66 -3.56
C LYS A 11 10.47 -10.01 -4.85
N THR A 12 10.78 -9.01 -5.67
CA THR A 12 11.53 -9.18 -6.92
C THR A 12 13.04 -9.24 -6.65
N GLU A 13 13.53 -8.41 -5.74
CA GLU A 13 14.95 -8.33 -5.36
C GLU A 13 15.39 -9.51 -4.47
N ASN A 14 14.47 -10.05 -3.67
CA ASN A 14 14.77 -11.11 -2.70
C ASN A 14 14.01 -12.39 -3.02
N ALA A 15 14.76 -13.48 -3.25
CA ALA A 15 14.19 -14.82 -3.41
C ALA A 15 13.33 -15.21 -2.20
N PHE A 16 12.30 -16.03 -2.45
CA PHE A 16 11.33 -16.43 -1.43
C PHE A 16 12.00 -17.07 -0.20
N ASP A 17 12.90 -18.02 -0.42
CA ASP A 17 13.57 -18.75 0.67
C ASP A 17 14.36 -17.81 1.59
N LYS A 18 14.99 -16.79 1.01
CA LYS A 18 15.72 -15.77 1.79
C LYS A 18 14.77 -14.91 2.61
N ARG A 19 13.63 -14.50 2.04
CA ARG A 19 12.61 -13.72 2.75
C ARG A 19 12.00 -14.54 3.88
N HIS A 20 11.59 -15.77 3.61
CA HIS A 20 11.00 -16.66 4.61
C HIS A 20 11.97 -16.91 5.79
N ALA A 21 13.23 -17.28 5.50
CA ALA A 21 14.23 -17.48 6.53
C ALA A 21 14.50 -16.22 7.36
N GLU A 22 14.48 -15.04 6.73
CA GLU A 22 14.60 -13.76 7.43
C GLU A 22 13.38 -13.47 8.32
N GLY A 23 12.17 -13.65 7.80
CA GLY A 23 10.91 -13.47 8.52
C GLY A 23 10.84 -14.35 9.76
N GLU A 24 11.15 -15.64 9.61
CA GLU A 24 11.22 -16.60 10.73
C GLU A 24 12.24 -16.17 11.78
N LYS A 25 13.44 -15.78 11.35
CA LYS A 25 14.51 -15.34 12.26
C LYS A 25 14.09 -14.11 13.05
N ILE A 26 13.46 -13.13 12.40
CA ILE A 26 12.99 -11.89 13.05
C ILE A 26 11.85 -12.20 14.02
N ARG A 27 10.88 -13.02 13.63
CA ARG A 27 9.74 -13.40 14.50
C ARG A 27 10.21 -14.20 15.72
N LYS A 28 11.19 -15.09 15.56
CA LYS A 28 11.81 -15.82 16.69
C LYS A 28 12.60 -14.88 17.61
N LYS A 29 13.29 -13.89 17.07
CA LYS A 29 14.11 -12.94 17.85
C LYS A 29 13.27 -11.87 18.57
N TYR A 30 12.18 -11.43 17.96
CA TYR A 30 11.32 -10.37 18.47
C TYR A 30 9.84 -10.78 18.33
N PRO A 31 9.30 -11.60 19.25
CA PRO A 31 7.95 -12.16 19.13
C PRO A 31 6.85 -11.08 19.19
N ASP A 32 7.07 -10.02 19.95
CA ASP A 32 6.12 -8.91 20.13
C ASP A 32 6.19 -7.87 19.01
N ARG A 33 6.99 -8.13 17.97
CA ARG A 33 7.20 -7.22 16.85
C ARG A 33 6.93 -7.89 15.51
N ILE A 34 6.55 -7.04 14.57
CA ILE A 34 6.02 -7.43 13.29
C ILE A 34 6.90 -6.85 12.20
N PRO A 35 7.45 -7.69 11.31
CA PRO A 35 8.18 -7.21 10.16
C PRO A 35 7.20 -6.71 9.09
N VAL A 36 7.32 -5.42 8.75
CA VAL A 36 6.44 -4.74 7.79
C VAL A 36 7.28 -4.16 6.65
N ILE A 37 6.88 -4.45 5.41
CA ILE A 37 7.43 -3.85 4.20
C ILE A 37 6.46 -2.77 3.71
N VAL A 38 6.96 -1.55 3.60
CA VAL A 38 6.21 -0.38 3.13
C VAL A 38 6.82 0.09 1.82
N GLU A 39 6.03 0.04 0.74
CA GLU A 39 6.44 0.48 -0.59
C GLU A 39 5.45 1.48 -1.18
N ARG A 40 5.95 2.34 -2.08
CA ARG A 40 5.11 3.28 -2.82
C ARG A 40 4.30 2.53 -3.89
N ALA A 41 3.04 2.89 -4.05
CA ALA A 41 2.20 2.36 -5.12
C ALA A 41 2.65 2.85 -6.51
N PRO A 42 2.49 2.04 -7.58
CA PRO A 42 2.85 2.46 -8.93
C PRO A 42 1.95 3.62 -9.34
N LYS A 43 2.56 4.72 -9.80
CA LYS A 43 1.92 6.00 -10.21
C LYS A 43 1.64 7.00 -9.09
N CYS A 44 2.09 6.75 -7.86
CA CYS A 44 2.00 7.74 -6.78
C CYS A 44 3.02 8.89 -6.97
N GLY A 45 2.60 10.14 -6.79
CA GLY A 45 3.45 11.33 -6.92
C GLY A 45 4.28 11.68 -5.67
N LEU A 46 4.10 10.93 -4.58
CA LEU A 46 4.78 11.18 -3.32
C LEU A 46 6.25 10.75 -3.34
N LYS A 47 7.04 11.33 -2.43
CA LYS A 47 8.44 10.96 -2.21
C LYS A 47 8.56 9.50 -1.74
N ASP A 48 9.67 8.87 -2.11
CA ASP A 48 10.03 7.55 -1.63
C ASP A 48 10.51 7.62 -0.16
N LEU A 49 10.23 6.57 0.61
CA LEU A 49 10.75 6.41 1.97
C LEU A 49 12.24 6.00 1.94
N ASP A 50 13.05 6.57 2.84
CA ASP A 50 14.46 6.19 3.00
C ASP A 50 14.65 4.70 3.34
N LYS A 51 13.69 4.15 4.09
CA LYS A 51 13.67 2.74 4.51
C LYS A 51 12.31 2.14 4.16
N LYS A 52 12.34 0.96 3.53
CA LYS A 52 11.14 0.20 3.17
C LYS A 52 10.78 -0.87 4.21
N LYS A 53 11.74 -1.31 5.02
CA LYS A 53 11.55 -2.37 6.03
C LYS A 53 11.46 -1.78 7.44
N TYR A 54 10.40 -2.15 8.15
CA TYR A 54 10.08 -1.69 9.50
C TYR A 54 9.84 -2.87 10.43
N LEU A 55 10.16 -2.66 11.72
CA LEU A 55 9.86 -3.61 12.77
C LEU A 55 8.93 -2.91 13.77
N VAL A 56 7.64 -3.24 13.71
CA VAL A 56 6.57 -2.49 14.37
C VAL A 56 6.04 -3.30 15.57
N PRO A 57 5.82 -2.69 16.75
CA PRO A 57 5.17 -3.37 17.86
C PRO A 57 3.76 -3.86 17.49
N SER A 58 3.35 -5.03 17.99
CA SER A 58 2.01 -5.59 17.74
C SER A 58 0.87 -4.69 18.20
N ASP A 59 1.08 -3.98 19.31
CA ASP A 59 0.04 -3.22 20.00
C ASP A 59 -0.17 -1.83 19.38
N LEU A 60 0.72 -1.43 18.47
CA LEU A 60 0.64 -0.16 17.77
C LEU A 60 -0.55 -0.19 16.80
N THR A 61 -1.34 0.88 16.77
CA THR A 61 -2.50 0.98 15.87
C THR A 61 -2.09 1.37 14.45
N VAL A 62 -2.88 0.98 13.46
CA VAL A 62 -2.68 1.41 12.06
C VAL A 62 -2.65 2.94 11.96
N GLY A 63 -3.49 3.65 12.72
CA GLY A 63 -3.49 5.12 12.76
C GLY A 63 -2.20 5.73 13.30
N GLN A 64 -1.65 5.16 14.37
CA GLN A 64 -0.34 5.58 14.87
C GLN A 64 0.76 5.30 13.84
N PHE A 65 0.73 4.13 13.20
CA PHE A 65 1.71 3.78 12.17
C PHE A 65 1.62 4.74 10.97
N TYR A 66 0.41 5.07 10.56
CA TYR A 66 0.11 6.04 9.51
C TYR A 66 0.73 7.42 9.82
N PHE A 67 0.56 7.91 11.05
CA PHE A 67 1.16 9.18 11.47
C PHE A 67 2.70 9.16 11.41
N LEU A 68 3.33 8.05 11.81
CA LEU A 68 4.78 7.89 11.75
C LEU A 68 5.32 7.94 10.31
N ILE A 69 4.66 7.24 9.39
CA ILE A 69 5.06 7.23 7.97
C ILE A 69 4.82 8.60 7.33
N ARG A 70 3.70 9.27 7.63
CA ARG A 70 3.43 10.63 7.15
C ARG A 70 4.54 11.61 7.56
N LYS A 71 5.01 11.52 8.81
CA LYS A 71 6.12 12.33 9.32
C LYS A 71 7.44 12.04 8.61
N ARG A 72 7.68 10.79 8.19
CA ARG A 72 8.89 10.38 7.44
C ARG A 72 8.91 10.92 6.01
N ILE A 73 7.77 10.91 5.33
CA ILE A 73 7.65 11.42 3.94
C ILE A 73 7.69 12.97 3.90
N LEU A 74 7.55 13.64 5.06
CA LEU A 74 7.47 15.10 5.19
C LEU A 74 6.29 15.69 4.40
N LEU A 75 5.14 15.03 4.46
CA LEU A 75 3.93 15.48 3.77
C LEU A 75 3.31 16.69 4.43
N ARG A 76 2.82 17.60 3.60
CA ARG A 76 2.05 18.76 4.08
C ARG A 76 0.68 18.32 4.62
N PRO A 77 0.02 19.12 5.47
CA PRO A 77 -1.30 18.80 6.01
C PRO A 77 -2.36 18.51 4.93
N GLU A 78 -2.25 19.18 3.78
CA GLU A 78 -3.19 19.10 2.65
C GLU A 78 -2.98 17.85 1.79
N GLU A 79 -1.80 17.22 1.89
CA GLU A 79 -1.46 16.03 1.11
C GLU A 79 -2.03 14.78 1.77
N GLY A 80 -2.83 14.03 1.02
CA GLY A 80 -3.37 12.74 1.44
C GLY A 80 -2.32 11.64 1.35
N LEU A 81 -2.35 10.72 2.31
CA LEU A 81 -1.64 9.45 2.25
C LEU A 81 -2.67 8.35 2.49
N PHE A 82 -2.59 7.25 1.75
CA PHE A 82 -3.50 6.12 1.91
C PHE A 82 -2.68 4.83 1.92
N PHE A 83 -2.97 3.96 2.88
CA PHE A 83 -2.38 2.63 2.95
C PHE A 83 -3.28 1.61 2.27
N PHE A 84 -2.64 0.64 1.63
CA PHE A 84 -3.27 -0.50 1.01
C PHE A 84 -2.59 -1.78 1.49
N VAL A 85 -3.40 -2.67 2.04
CA VAL A 85 -3.02 -4.02 2.44
C VAL A 85 -3.95 -4.96 1.73
N ASN A 86 -3.42 -5.87 0.92
CA ASN A 86 -4.23 -6.77 0.07
C ASN A 86 -5.34 -6.04 -0.72
N ASN A 87 -5.00 -4.87 -1.29
CA ASN A 87 -5.90 -3.98 -2.05
C ASN A 87 -7.04 -3.33 -1.24
N MET A 88 -7.00 -3.41 0.09
CA MET A 88 -7.99 -2.76 0.98
C MET A 88 -7.32 -1.67 1.83
N ILE A 89 -8.08 -0.65 2.20
CA ILE A 89 -7.63 0.34 3.17
C ILE A 89 -7.85 -0.25 4.57
N PRO A 90 -6.78 -0.47 5.35
CA PRO A 90 -6.93 -1.04 6.69
C PRO A 90 -7.65 -0.04 7.62
N PRO A 91 -8.54 -0.51 8.52
CA PRO A 91 -9.17 0.37 9.49
C PRO A 91 -8.14 0.97 10.46
N THR A 92 -8.26 2.28 10.73
CA THR A 92 -7.31 3.04 11.56
C THR A 92 -7.26 2.55 13.01
N ALA A 93 -8.37 2.02 13.52
CA ALA A 93 -8.50 1.52 14.89
C ALA A 93 -7.88 0.12 15.09
N THR A 94 -7.61 -0.62 14.01
CA THR A 94 -7.03 -1.97 14.09
C THR A 94 -5.57 -1.90 14.53
N THR A 95 -5.12 -2.88 15.32
CA THR A 95 -3.72 -3.01 15.70
C THR A 95 -2.89 -3.62 14.57
N MET A 96 -1.59 -3.30 14.53
CA MET A 96 -0.67 -3.89 13.56
C MET A 96 -0.56 -5.40 13.75
N GLY A 97 -0.71 -5.90 14.98
CA GLY A 97 -0.85 -7.32 15.32
C GLY A 97 -2.00 -8.01 14.63
N GLN A 98 -3.20 -7.47 14.78
CA GLN A 98 -4.38 -8.03 14.14
C GLN A 98 -4.25 -7.98 12.62
N LEU A 99 -3.81 -6.83 12.08
CA LEU A 99 -3.60 -6.66 10.64
C LEU A 99 -2.59 -7.67 10.08
N TYR A 100 -1.53 -7.98 10.83
CA TYR A 100 -0.57 -9.01 10.44
C TYR A 100 -1.21 -10.40 10.44
N GLN A 101 -1.95 -10.80 11.47
CA GLN A 101 -2.58 -12.12 11.51
C GLN A 101 -3.51 -12.35 10.31
N ASP A 102 -4.28 -11.33 9.94
CA ASP A 102 -5.28 -11.42 8.88
C ASP A 102 -4.68 -11.32 7.46
N HIS A 103 -3.55 -10.64 7.29
CA HIS A 103 -3.05 -10.24 5.97
C HIS A 103 -1.54 -10.40 5.73
N HIS A 104 -0.80 -11.04 6.64
CA HIS A 104 0.59 -11.43 6.36
C HIS A 104 0.67 -12.39 5.17
N GLU A 105 1.81 -12.40 4.52
CA GLU A 105 2.10 -13.34 3.43
C GLU A 105 2.90 -14.54 3.95
N GLU A 106 3.00 -15.58 3.13
CA GLU A 106 3.67 -16.85 3.47
C GLU A 106 5.15 -16.67 3.84
N ASP A 107 5.76 -15.55 3.44
CA ASP A 107 7.14 -15.19 3.79
C ASP A 107 7.28 -14.55 5.19
N LEU A 108 6.19 -14.47 5.96
CA LEU A 108 6.09 -13.88 7.29
C LEU A 108 6.32 -12.37 7.33
N PHE A 109 6.09 -11.66 6.21
CA PHE A 109 6.07 -10.21 6.16
C PHE A 109 4.64 -9.68 5.92
N LEU A 110 4.35 -8.52 6.51
CA LEU A 110 3.17 -7.72 6.13
C LEU A 110 3.57 -6.69 5.09
N TYR A 111 2.84 -6.66 3.97
CA TYR A 111 3.09 -5.74 2.87
C TYR A 111 2.06 -4.62 2.85
N ILE A 112 2.53 -3.38 2.88
CA ILE A 112 1.71 -2.18 2.86
C ILE A 112 2.17 -1.30 1.70
N ALA A 113 1.25 -0.98 0.80
CA ALA A 113 1.49 -0.01 -0.26
C ALA A 113 0.93 1.34 0.16
N TYR A 114 1.65 2.43 -0.08
CA TYR A 114 1.13 3.78 0.16
C TYR A 114 0.93 4.58 -1.14
N SER A 115 -0.10 5.42 -1.17
CA SER A 115 -0.43 6.30 -2.30
C SER A 115 -0.95 7.65 -1.83
N ASP A 116 -0.92 8.65 -2.69
CA ASP A 116 -1.62 9.94 -2.58
C ASP A 116 -3.10 9.87 -2.98
N GLU A 117 -3.51 8.81 -3.67
CA GLU A 117 -4.89 8.59 -4.10
C GLU A 117 -5.55 7.45 -3.31
N SER A 118 -6.78 7.67 -2.84
CA SER A 118 -7.66 6.58 -2.38
C SER A 118 -8.05 5.69 -3.57
N VAL A 119 -8.35 4.41 -3.33
CA VAL A 119 -8.64 3.37 -4.38
C VAL A 119 -9.52 3.88 -5.53
N TYR A 120 -10.46 4.80 -5.25
CA TYR A 120 -11.33 5.45 -6.23
C TYR A 120 -10.57 6.23 -7.32
N GLY A 121 -9.45 6.89 -7.01
CA GLY A 121 -8.61 7.58 -8.00
C GLY A 121 -7.85 6.63 -8.93
N CYS A 122 -7.35 5.51 -8.39
CA CYS A 122 -6.58 4.54 -9.16
C CYS A 122 -7.45 3.71 -10.12
N LEU A 123 -8.70 3.40 -9.75
CA LEU A 123 -9.70 2.80 -10.65
C LEU A 123 -10.05 3.76 -11.79
N ILE A 124 -10.33 5.03 -11.49
CA ILE A 124 -10.65 6.05 -12.51
C ILE A 124 -9.45 6.28 -13.45
N ARG A 125 -8.21 6.35 -12.94
CA ARG A 125 -7.01 6.49 -13.78
C ARG A 125 -6.64 5.23 -14.55
N SER A 126 -6.94 4.04 -14.05
CA SER A 126 -6.67 2.79 -14.78
C SER A 126 -7.70 2.58 -15.89
N VAL A 127 -8.95 2.99 -15.67
CA VAL A 127 -9.95 3.11 -16.75
C VAL A 127 -9.53 4.20 -17.74
N LEU A 128 -9.15 5.39 -17.30
CA LEU A 128 -8.69 6.48 -18.19
C LEU A 128 -7.37 6.16 -18.93
N LYS A 129 -6.44 5.40 -18.33
CA LYS A 129 -5.21 4.95 -19.03
C LYS A 129 -5.47 3.80 -20.00
N CYS A 130 -6.53 3.01 -19.82
CA CYS A 130 -7.01 2.09 -20.86
C CYS A 130 -7.63 2.86 -22.04
N TRP A 131 -8.25 4.01 -21.80
CA TRP A 131 -8.85 4.86 -22.84
C TRP A 131 -7.85 5.74 -23.61
N SER A 132 -6.58 5.76 -23.23
CA SER A 132 -5.53 6.52 -23.95
C SER A 132 -4.68 5.65 -24.88
N ARG A 133 -5.03 4.38 -25.08
CA ARG A 133 -4.21 3.43 -25.87
C ARG A 133 -4.97 2.61 -26.91
N GLN A 134 -6.13 3.08 -27.34
CA GLN A 134 -6.79 2.63 -28.55
C GLN A 134 -7.26 3.85 -29.33
N ASP A 135 -6.59 4.08 -30.46
CA ASP A 135 -7.14 4.83 -31.56
C ASP A 135 -8.53 4.27 -31.94
N LEU A 136 -9.38 5.20 -32.40
CA LEU A 136 -10.67 5.09 -33.08
C LEU A 136 -11.98 5.05 -32.26
N ILE A 137 -12.88 6.01 -32.64
CA ILE A 137 -14.37 6.08 -32.53
C ILE A 137 -14.88 7.12 -31.48
N PRO A 138 -15.89 7.98 -31.79
CA PRO A 138 -15.68 9.40 -32.10
C PRO A 138 -16.28 10.37 -31.05
N LYS A 139 -15.99 11.66 -31.24
CA LYS A 139 -16.59 12.79 -30.50
C LYS A 139 -18.12 12.75 -30.58
N LYS A 140 -18.76 12.46 -29.45
CA LYS A 140 -20.03 13.02 -28.95
C LYS A 140 -20.50 12.10 -27.82
N MET A 141 -20.57 12.61 -26.59
CA MET A 141 -21.69 12.36 -25.68
C MET A 141 -21.50 13.11 -24.36
N PHE A 142 -22.39 14.09 -24.17
CA PHE A 142 -22.98 14.54 -22.91
C PHE A 142 -22.02 15.16 -21.87
N SER A 143 -21.91 16.48 -21.68
CA SER A 143 -22.97 17.50 -21.50
C SER A 143 -24.05 17.05 -20.52
N THR A 144 -24.10 17.77 -19.39
CA THR A 144 -25.20 17.87 -18.42
C THR A 144 -25.20 16.82 -17.32
N ILE A 145 -24.75 17.24 -16.13
CA ILE A 145 -25.54 17.18 -14.89
C ILE A 145 -25.04 18.30 -13.97
N ARG A 146 -25.97 19.23 -13.68
CA ARG A 146 -25.88 20.23 -12.61
C ARG A 146 -25.84 19.50 -11.26
N VAL A 147 -24.97 19.97 -10.37
CA VAL A 147 -25.18 19.90 -8.93
C VAL A 147 -25.25 21.37 -8.47
N LEU A 148 -26.16 21.68 -7.56
CA LEU A 148 -26.46 23.03 -7.05
C LEU A 148 -25.22 23.89 -6.80
#